data_AF-A0A7L2TZP0-F1
#
_entry.id   AF-A0A7L2TZP0-F1
#
_cell.length_a   1.000
_cell.length_b   1.000
_cell.length_c   1.000
_cell.angle_alpha   90.00
_cell.angle_beta   90.00
_cell.angle_gamma   90.00
#
_symmetry.space_group_name_H-M   'P 1'
#
loop_
_entity.id
_entity.type
_entity.pdbx_description
1 polymer ?
#
loop_
_entity_poly.entity_id
_entity_poly.type
_entity_poly.pdbx_seq_one_letter_code
_entity_poly.pdbx_strand_id
1 'polypeptide(L)' 'DRNAELDFSTFLSIMHRQSKQEEPEREILRALAMIDRSGRGVIAVPELRAKLTRLGEKLSEEE' A
#
# COMPACT_ATOMS: atom_id res chain seq x y z
N ASP A 1 -18.09 6.37 24.72
CA ASP A 1 -18.17 4.96 24.28
C ASP A 1 -16.84 4.53 23.70
N ARG A 2 -15.85 4.14 24.53
CA ARG A 2 -15.72 2.92 25.35
C ARG A 2 -15.59 1.66 24.48
N ASN A 3 -14.35 1.21 24.32
CA ASN A 3 -13.92 -0.13 23.93
C ASN A 3 -14.95 -0.94 23.12
N ALA A 4 -15.03 -0.68 21.82
CA ALA A 4 -15.49 -1.72 20.91
C ALA A 4 -14.33 -2.72 20.79
N GLU A 5 -14.30 -3.72 21.68
CA GLU A 5 -13.49 -4.90 21.41
C GLU A 5 -13.94 -5.46 20.07
N LEU A 6 -13.06 -5.37 19.08
CA LEU A 6 -13.33 -5.83 17.74
C LEU A 6 -13.23 -7.36 17.77
N ASP A 7 -14.38 -8.03 17.85
CA ASP A 7 -14.39 -9.48 17.72
C ASP A 7 -13.91 -9.90 16.32
N PHE A 8 -13.37 -11.11 16.24
CA PHE A 8 -12.75 -11.59 15.01
C PHE A 8 -13.75 -11.66 13.83
N SER A 9 -15.02 -11.99 14.10
CA SER A 9 -16.07 -12.01 13.08
C SER A 9 -16.37 -10.62 12.51
N THR A 10 -16.35 -9.60 13.36
CA THR A 10 -16.56 -8.20 13.00
C THR A 10 -15.36 -7.69 12.19
N PHE A 11 -14.14 -8.05 12.59
CA PHE A 11 -12.94 -7.78 11.80
C PHE A 11 -13.03 -8.39 10.39
N LEU A 12 -13.37 -9.67 10.27
CA LEU A 12 -13.48 -10.33 8.96
C LEU A 12 -14.59 -9.71 8.10
N SER A 13 -15.71 -9.31 8.70
CA SER A 13 -16.81 -8.66 7.98
C SER A 13 -16.41 -7.27 7.45
N ILE A 14 -15.64 -6.52 8.24
CA ILE A 14 -15.06 -5.23 7.82
C ILE A 14 -14.07 -5.45 6.69
N MET A 15 -13.11 -6.36 6.85
CA MET A 15 -12.10 -6.66 5.84
C MET A 15 -12.71 -7.19 4.54
N HIS A 16 -13.74 -8.04 4.60
CA HIS A 16 -14.46 -8.53 3.42
C HIS A 16 -15.28 -7.45 2.72
N ARG A 17 -15.81 -6.48 3.48
CA ARG A 17 -16.48 -5.32 2.91
C ARG A 17 -15.48 -4.36 2.26
N GLN A 18 -14.35 -4.13 2.90
CA GLN A 18 -13.26 -3.30 2.38
C GLN A 18 -12.64 -3.92 1.13
N SER A 19 -12.34 -5.21 1.11
CA SER A 19 -11.73 -5.87 -0.06
C SER A 19 -12.59 -5.81 -1.32
N LYS A 20 -13.91 -5.65 -1.18
CA LYS A 20 -14.85 -5.46 -2.30
C LYS A 20 -15.00 -4.00 -2.73
N GLN A 21 -14.64 -3.05 -1.88
CA GLN A 21 -14.75 -1.61 -2.13
C GLN A 21 -13.41 -0.97 -2.49
N GLU A 22 -12.32 -1.53 -1.98
CA GLU A 22 -10.97 -1.18 -2.34
C GLU A 22 -10.71 -1.71 -3.75
N GLU A 23 -10.23 -0.81 -4.60
CA GLU A 23 -9.65 -1.17 -5.89
C GLU A 23 -8.13 -1.22 -5.67
N PRO A 24 -7.58 -2.30 -5.09
CA PRO A 24 -6.18 -2.36 -4.67
C PRO A 24 -5.24 -2.08 -5.85
N GLU A 25 -5.61 -2.54 -7.04
CA GLU A 25 -4.89 -2.21 -8.28
C GLU A 25 -4.80 -0.70 -8.50
N ARG A 26 -5.89 0.05 -8.35
CA ARG A 26 -5.89 1.50 -8.53
C ARG A 26 -5.14 2.22 -7.42
N GLU A 27 -5.15 1.70 -6.20
CA GLU A 27 -4.37 2.28 -5.11
C GLU A 27 -2.86 2.08 -5.33
N ILE A 28 -2.46 0.87 -5.72
CA ILE A 28 -1.08 0.54 -6.09
C ILE A 28 -0.64 1.43 -7.27
N LEU A 29 -1.45 1.55 -8.32
CA LEU A 29 -1.14 2.41 -9.46
C LEU A 29 -1.02 3.89 -9.09
N ARG A 30 -1.88 4.39 -8.19
CA ARG A 30 -1.77 5.77 -7.68
C ARG A 30 -0.50 5.97 -6.89
N ALA A 31 -0.13 5.02 -6.03
CA ALA A 31 1.11 5.08 -5.26
C ALA A 31 2.34 5.09 -6.18
N LEU A 32 2.37 4.21 -7.18
CA LEU A 32 3.44 4.15 -8.19
C LEU A 32 3.51 5.44 -9.03
N ALA A 33 2.37 6.01 -9.41
CA ALA A 33 2.33 7.30 -10.11
C ALA A 33 2.88 8.46 -9.26
N MET A 34 2.70 8.44 -7.94
CA MET A 34 3.32 9.42 -7.03
C MET A 34 4.83 9.22 -6.88
N ILE A 35 5.34 8.03 -7.19
CA ILE A 35 6.78 7.73 -7.22
C ILE A 35 7.38 8.20 -8.54
N ASP A 36 6.74 7.91 -9.68
CA ASP A 36 7.16 8.41 -11.00
C ASP A 36 6.83 9.90 -11.18
N ARG A 37 7.64 10.77 -10.57
CA ARG A 37 7.48 12.23 -10.69
C ARG A 37 7.61 12.72 -12.13
N SER A 38 8.23 11.93 -13.00
CA SER A 38 8.45 12.26 -14.41
C SER A 38 7.28 11.89 -15.32
N GLY A 39 6.30 11.12 -14.83
CA GLY A 39 5.13 10.71 -15.60
C GLY A 39 5.47 9.85 -16.84
N ARG A 40 6.57 9.10 -16.78
CA ARG A 40 7.04 8.20 -17.86
C ARG A 40 6.29 6.86 -17.89
N GLY A 41 5.53 6.54 -16.85
CA GLY A 41 4.90 5.24 -16.64
C GLY A 41 5.88 4.15 -16.21
N VAL A 42 7.13 4.51 -15.89
CA VAL A 42 8.18 3.59 -15.44
C VAL A 42 8.97 4.24 -14.29
N ILE A 43 9.34 3.43 -13.30
CA ILE A 43 10.12 3.87 -12.14
C ILE A 43 11.48 3.18 -12.20
N ALA A 44 12.56 3.94 -12.02
CA ALA A 44 13.89 3.36 -11.96
C ALA A 44 14.11 2.66 -10.61
N VAL A 45 14.80 1.51 -10.62
CA VAL A 45 15.11 0.73 -9.40
C VAL A 45 15.68 1.60 -8.26
N PRO A 46 16.64 2.52 -8.50
CA PRO A 46 17.17 3.35 -7.42
C PRO A 46 16.14 4.30 -6.80
N GLU A 47 15.20 4.80 -7.60
CA GLU A 47 14.14 5.72 -7.16
C GLU A 47 13.07 4.98 -6.33
N LEU A 48 12.71 3.78 -6.77
CA LEU A 48 11.81 2.89 -6.03
C LEU A 48 12.43 2.51 -4.67
N ARG A 49 13.68 2.05 -4.67
CA ARG A 49 14.41 1.68 -3.45
C ARG A 49 14.50 2.83 -2.46
N ALA A 50 14.89 4.03 -2.92
CA ALA A 50 14.97 5.21 -2.05
C ALA A 50 13.62 5.59 -1.41
N LYS A 51 12.51 5.39 -2.12
CA LYS A 51 11.15 5.64 -1.59
C LYS A 51 10.74 4.59 -0.57
N LEU A 52 10.97 3.32 -0.85
CA LEU A 52 10.59 2.20 0.02
C LEU A 52 11.42 2.19 1.32
N THR A 53 12.73 2.45 1.24
CA THR A 53 13.57 2.63 2.43
C THR A 53 13.09 3.78 3.32
N ARG A 54 12.55 4.86 2.73
CA ARG A 54 12.01 6.01 3.49
C ARG A 54 10.66 5.72 4.14
N LEU A 55 9.90 4.74 3.64
CA LEU A 55 8.61 4.35 4.19
C LEU A 55 8.75 3.45 5.45
N GLY A 56 9.97 2.97 5.73
CA GLY A 56 10.26 2.11 6.89
C GLY A 56 10.43 0.63 6.54
N GLU A 57 10.26 0.26 5.27
CA GLU A 57 10.57 -1.09 4.80
C GLU A 57 12.06 -1.19 4.45
N LYS A 58 12.79 -2.03 5.19
CA LYS A 58 14.17 -2.40 4.83
C LYS A 58 14.10 -3.48 3.75
N LEU A 59 14.20 -3.05 2.50
CA LEU A 59 14.45 -3.97 1.39
C LEU A 59 15.90 -4.44 1.44
N SER A 60 16.12 -5.73 1.25
CA SER A 60 17.44 -6.29 0.96
C SER A 60 17.88 -5.91 -0.45
N GLU A 61 19.16 -6.03 -0.80
CA GLU A 61 19.66 -5.68 -2.15
C GLU A 61 19.10 -6.60 -3.27
N GLU A 62 18.49 -7.73 -2.90
CA GLU A 62 17.84 -8.67 -3.81
C GLU A 62 16.36 -8.32 -4.06
N GLU A 63 15.81 -7.34 -3.31
CA GLU A 63 14.44 -6.81 -3.40
C GLU A 63 14.39 -5.39 -3.97
#